data_AF-A0A929ZTJ9-F1
#
_entry.id   AF-A0A929ZTJ9-F1
#
_cell.length_a   1.000
_cell.length_b   1.000
_cell.length_c   1.000
_cell.angle_alpha   90.00
_cell.angle_beta   90.00
_cell.angle_gamma   90.00
#
_symmetry.space_group_name_H-M   'P 1'
#
loop_
_entity.id
_entity.type
_entity.pdbx_description
1 polymer ?
#
loop_
_entity_poly.entity_id
_entity_poly.type
_entity_poly.pdbx_seq_one_letter_code
_entity_poly.pdbx_strand_id
1 'polypeptide(L)'
;ADVAYLYPLAENFRLGVATGYSHYFGKKTTYDFGMFGKVDYTVPDVGVIPVAATAEFVFGDSNVFLGADLGYAFFTKKDFKNENGSFYYQPKLGYSFDKKHDLYFSYKGFTRNNANAGSINLGYAYNF
;
A
#
# COMPACT_ATOMS: atom_id res chain seq x y z
N ALA A 1 5.42 8.63 -1.33
CA ALA A 1 6.62 7.80 -1.59
C ALA A 1 6.83 6.89 -0.40
N ASP A 2 7.40 5.71 -0.62
CA ASP A 2 7.61 4.69 0.39
C ASP A 2 9.13 4.50 0.60
N VAL A 3 9.53 4.15 1.82
CA VAL A 3 10.91 3.88 2.24
C VAL A 3 10.89 2.59 3.05
N ALA A 4 11.84 1.70 2.75
CA ALA A 4 12.03 0.47 3.50
C ALA A 4 13.51 0.32 3.87
N TYR A 5 13.75 -0.27 5.03
CA TYR A 5 15.06 -0.76 5.43
C TYR A 5 14.95 -2.26 5.63
N LEU A 6 15.64 -3.01 4.78
CA LEU A 6 15.66 -4.47 4.80
C LEU A 6 17.04 -4.97 5.20
N TYR A 7 17.06 -5.87 6.17
CA TYR A 7 18.25 -6.57 6.61
C TYR A 7 18.25 -8.01 6.09
N PRO A 8 19.33 -8.48 5.43
CA PRO A 8 19.44 -9.86 4.97
C PRO A 8 19.61 -10.80 6.17
N LEU A 9 18.63 -11.64 6.43
CA LEU A 9 18.68 -12.67 7.48
C LEU A 9 19.18 -14.02 6.95
N ALA A 10 18.96 -14.29 5.67
CA ALA A 10 19.49 -15.44 4.95
C ALA A 10 19.82 -15.03 3.50
N GLU A 11 20.46 -15.91 2.74
CA GLU A 11 20.81 -15.67 1.33
C GLU A 11 19.59 -15.28 0.48
N ASN A 12 18.44 -15.88 0.76
CA ASN A 12 17.19 -15.68 0.03
C ASN A 12 16.10 -14.97 0.85
N PHE A 13 16.40 -14.47 2.04
CA PHE A 13 15.40 -13.89 2.93
C PHE A 13 15.86 -12.57 3.56
N ARG A 14 15.06 -11.53 3.37
CA ARG A 14 15.26 -10.19 3.93
C ARG A 14 14.07 -9.84 4.83
N LEU A 15 14.36 -9.22 5.97
CA LEU A 15 13.35 -8.74 6.91
C LEU A 15 13.68 -7.31 7.32
N GLY A 16 12.65 -6.51 7.54
CA GLY A 16 12.84 -5.10 7.75
C GLY A 16 11.61 -4.36 8.24
N VAL A 17 11.70 -3.05 8.14
CA VAL A 17 10.59 -2.13 8.40
C VAL A 17 10.36 -1.24 7.19
N ALA A 18 9.11 -0.87 6.97
CA ALA A 18 8.68 -0.02 5.88
C ALA A 18 7.73 1.07 6.39
N THR A 19 7.85 2.26 5.81
CA THR A 19 6.93 3.37 6.01
C THR A 19 6.82 4.20 4.75
N GLY A 20 5.92 5.19 4.72
CA GLY A 20 5.76 6.03 3.56
C GLY A 20 4.61 7.02 3.68
N TYR A 21 4.24 7.57 2.54
CA TYR A 21 3.08 8.44 2.39
C TYR A 21 2.39 8.18 1.06
N SER A 22 1.08 7.95 1.12
CA SER A 22 0.21 7.83 -0.05
C SER A 22 -0.95 8.81 0.08
N HIS A 23 -1.38 9.43 -1.02
CA HIS A 23 -2.53 10.32 -1.05
C HIS A 23 -3.55 9.80 -2.06
N TYR A 24 -4.79 9.60 -1.62
CA TYR A 24 -5.90 9.14 -2.44
C TYR A 24 -6.85 10.32 -2.66
N PHE A 25 -7.01 10.72 -3.92
CA PHE A 25 -7.94 11.77 -4.30
C PHE A 25 -9.35 11.20 -4.43
N GLY A 26 -10.28 11.78 -3.67
CA GLY A 26 -11.68 11.44 -3.69
C GLY A 26 -12.34 11.97 -4.96
N LYS A 27 -13.27 11.18 -5.49
CA LYS A 27 -13.98 11.51 -6.73
C LYS A 27 -15.33 12.13 -6.41
N LYS A 28 -15.70 13.16 -7.18
CA LYS A 28 -17.07 13.67 -7.26
C LYS A 28 -17.85 12.88 -8.32
N THR A 29 -18.99 12.32 -7.91
CA THR A 29 -19.90 11.57 -8.77
C THR A 29 -21.27 12.21 -8.68
N THR A 30 -21.80 12.64 -9.82
CA THR A 30 -23.18 13.12 -9.94
C THR A 30 -24.08 11.95 -10.32
N TYR A 31 -25.04 11.62 -9.47
CA TYR A 31 -26.09 10.66 -9.76
C TYR A 31 -27.29 11.39 -10.37
N ASP A 32 -27.63 11.04 -11.60
CA ASP A 32 -28.78 11.59 -12.31
C ASP A 32 -29.99 10.66 -12.16
N PHE A 33 -31.05 11.13 -11.50
CA PHE A 33 -32.28 10.37 -11.28
C PHE A 33 -33.40 10.80 -12.25
N GLY A 34 -33.06 11.42 -13.39
CA GLY A 34 -34.04 11.82 -14.41
C GLY A 34 -35.00 12.88 -13.87
N MET A 35 -36.31 12.57 -13.84
CA MET A 35 -37.34 13.53 -13.39
C MET A 35 -37.19 13.96 -11.92
N PHE A 36 -36.44 13.19 -11.11
CA PHE A 36 -36.21 13.46 -9.70
C PHE A 36 -34.98 14.35 -9.43
N GLY A 37 -34.29 14.80 -10.49
CA GLY A 37 -33.14 15.70 -10.40
C GLY A 37 -31.79 14.97 -10.25
N LYS A 38 -30.74 15.75 -9.99
CA LYS A 38 -29.36 15.27 -9.87
C LYS A 38 -28.85 15.44 -8.44
N VAL A 39 -28.15 14.44 -7.92
CA VAL A 39 -27.51 14.45 -6.60
C VAL A 39 -26.01 14.33 -6.76
N ASP A 40 -25.28 15.29 -6.24
CA ASP A 40 -23.81 15.26 -6.19
C ASP A 40 -23.33 14.53 -4.93
N TYR A 41 -22.51 13.50 -5.10
CA TYR A 41 -21.81 12.82 -4.03
C TYR A 41 -20.30 12.99 -4.19
N THR A 42 -19.63 13.50 -3.18
CA THR A 42 -18.17 13.70 -3.19
C THR A 42 -17.54 12.85 -2.10
N VAL A 43 -16.66 11.95 -2.50
CA VAL A 43 -15.79 11.24 -1.56
C VAL A 43 -14.65 12.18 -1.15
N PRO A 44 -14.31 12.34 0.14
CA PRO A 44 -13.19 13.16 0.55
C PRO A 44 -11.84 12.50 0.21
N ASP A 45 -10.83 13.31 -0.09
CA ASP A 45 -9.45 12.81 -0.24
C ASP A 45 -8.94 12.24 1.09
N VAL A 46 -7.98 11.32 1.06
CA VAL A 46 -7.35 10.78 2.26
C VAL A 46 -5.85 10.57 2.06
N GLY A 47 -5.05 11.14 2.95
CA GLY A 47 -3.62 10.81 3.06
C GLY A 47 -3.38 9.69 4.06
N VAL A 48 -2.43 8.81 3.77
CA VAL A 48 -2.15 7.57 4.51
C VAL A 48 -0.65 7.45 4.77
N ILE A 49 -0.30 7.14 6.02
CA ILE A 49 1.07 6.89 6.50
C ILE A 49 1.11 5.46 7.08
N PRO A 50 1.62 4.47 6.34
CA PRO A 50 1.82 3.13 6.88
C PRO A 50 3.07 3.05 7.77
N VAL A 51 3.00 2.22 8.79
CA VAL A 51 4.15 1.70 9.54
C VAL A 51 4.01 0.18 9.57
N ALA A 52 4.99 -0.51 8.98
CA ALA A 52 4.88 -1.95 8.73
C ALA A 52 6.22 -2.67 8.96
N ALA A 53 6.13 -3.93 9.35
CA ALA A 53 7.20 -4.88 9.11
C ALA A 53 7.14 -5.30 7.63
N THR A 54 8.30 -5.48 7.00
CA THR A 54 8.40 -5.92 5.61
C THR A 54 9.30 -7.15 5.54
N ALA A 55 8.90 -8.13 4.75
CA ALA A 55 9.68 -9.33 4.50
C ALA A 55 9.72 -9.62 3.00
N GLU A 56 10.85 -10.10 2.51
CA GLU A 56 11.05 -10.47 1.11
C GLU A 56 11.81 -11.79 1.00
N PHE A 57 11.30 -12.65 0.13
CA PHE A 57 11.86 -13.95 -0.18
C PHE A 57 12.20 -14.03 -1.66
N VAL A 58 13.45 -14.33 -1.98
CA VAL A 58 13.95 -14.49 -3.36
C VAL A 58 13.89 -15.96 -3.75
N PHE A 59 13.35 -16.27 -4.94
CA PHE A 59 13.17 -17.65 -5.37
C PHE A 59 14.46 -18.23 -5.95
N GLY A 60 15.20 -18.97 -5.11
CA GLY A 60 16.42 -19.68 -5.53
C GLY A 60 17.46 -18.74 -6.16
N ASP A 61 18.07 -19.17 -7.27
CA ASP A 61 19.01 -18.35 -8.05
C ASP A 61 18.31 -17.40 -9.04
N SER A 62 16.98 -17.26 -8.95
CA SER A 62 16.25 -16.33 -9.80
C SER A 62 16.28 -14.91 -9.23
N ASN A 63 15.95 -13.97 -10.10
CA ASN A 63 15.76 -12.57 -9.76
C ASN A 63 14.32 -12.27 -9.31
N VAL A 64 13.44 -13.27 -9.19
CA VAL A 64 12.05 -13.08 -8.77
C VAL A 64 11.98 -13.11 -7.25
N PHE A 65 11.19 -12.20 -6.66
CA PHE A 65 10.94 -12.18 -5.22
C PHE A 65 9.44 -12.09 -4.91
N LEU A 66 9.08 -12.69 -3.78
CA LEU A 66 7.80 -12.48 -3.11
C LEU A 66 8.04 -11.64 -1.86
N GLY A 67 7.33 -10.52 -1.75
CA GLY A 67 7.40 -9.63 -0.61
C GLY A 67 6.06 -9.48 0.08
N ALA A 68 6.07 -9.08 1.35
CA ALA A 68 4.87 -8.68 2.05
C ALA A 68 5.19 -7.63 3.12
N ASP A 69 4.35 -6.60 3.20
CA ASP A 69 4.34 -5.67 4.32
C ASP A 69 3.11 -5.92 5.18
N LEU A 70 3.27 -5.90 6.50
CA LEU A 70 2.19 -6.06 7.47
C LEU A 70 2.34 -5.05 8.60
N GLY A 71 1.27 -4.35 8.94
CA GLY A 71 1.32 -3.37 10.02
C GLY A 71 0.06 -2.55 10.19
N TYR A 72 0.26 -1.26 10.49
CA TYR A 72 -0.83 -0.32 10.76
C TYR A 72 -0.68 0.92 9.89
N ALA A 73 -1.78 1.40 9.33
CA ALA A 73 -1.81 2.62 8.53
C ALA A 73 -2.55 3.72 9.28
N PHE A 74 -1.92 4.89 9.38
CA PHE A 74 -2.49 6.09 9.95
C PHE A 74 -3.08 6.98 8.84
N PHE A 75 -4.30 7.47 9.05
CA PHE A 75 -4.99 8.38 8.15
C PHE A 75 -4.83 9.81 8.63
N THR A 76 -4.47 10.69 7.69
CA THR A 76 -4.21 12.12 7.96
C THR A 76 -5.49 12.94 8.18
N LYS A 77 -6.65 12.47 7.73
CA LYS A 77 -7.95 13.11 7.98
C LYS A 77 -8.72 12.39 9.08
N LYS A 78 -9.37 13.17 9.95
CA LYS A 78 -10.19 12.72 11.08
C LYS A 78 -11.66 12.59 10.68
N ASP A 79 -11.99 11.74 9.72
CA ASP A 79 -13.37 11.69 9.20
C ASP A 79 -14.23 10.58 9.84
N PHE A 80 -13.63 9.66 10.61
CA PHE A 80 -14.33 8.51 11.20
C PHE A 80 -14.20 8.47 12.72
N LYS A 81 -15.08 9.20 13.43
CA LYS A 81 -15.36 8.98 14.87
C LYS A 81 -14.11 8.82 15.77
N ASN A 82 -13.08 9.65 15.56
CA ASN A 82 -11.81 9.66 16.29
C ASN A 82 -10.87 8.45 16.07
N GLU A 83 -11.13 7.59 15.08
CA GLU A 83 -10.26 6.47 14.72
C GLU A 83 -9.49 6.76 13.41
N ASN A 84 -8.21 7.08 13.55
CA ASN A 84 -7.36 7.55 12.46
C ASN A 84 -6.46 6.45 11.87
N GLY A 85 -6.93 5.21 11.78
CA GLY A 85 -6.12 4.18 11.14
C GLY A 85 -6.82 2.86 10.86
N SER A 86 -6.07 1.92 10.29
CA SER A 86 -6.54 0.59 9.91
C SER A 86 -5.40 -0.44 9.95
N PHE A 87 -5.76 -1.72 9.99
CA PHE A 87 -4.82 -2.78 9.65
C PHE A 87 -4.34 -2.58 8.20
N TYR A 88 -3.05 -2.81 7.98
CA TYR A 88 -2.37 -2.60 6.71
C TYR A 88 -1.68 -3.88 6.26
N TYR A 89 -1.85 -4.22 4.98
CA TYR A 89 -1.10 -5.29 4.34
C TYR A 89 -0.76 -4.93 2.89
N GLN A 90 0.42 -5.35 2.45
CA GLN A 90 0.84 -5.19 1.06
C GLN A 90 1.65 -6.40 0.58
N PRO A 91 1.02 -7.47 0.06
CA PRO A 91 1.73 -8.47 -0.72
C PRO A 91 2.32 -7.85 -2.00
N LYS A 92 3.51 -8.33 -2.37
CA LYS A 92 4.31 -7.88 -3.51
C LYS A 92 4.85 -9.09 -4.26
N LEU A 93 4.84 -9.02 -5.58
CA LEU A 93 5.56 -9.94 -6.46
C LEU A 93 6.43 -9.09 -7.38
N GLY A 94 7.73 -9.33 -7.39
CA GLY A 94 8.65 -8.49 -8.12
C GLY A 94 9.82 -9.22 -8.73
N TYR A 95 10.60 -8.44 -9.47
CA TYR A 95 11.80 -8.87 -10.17
C TYR A 95 12.92 -7.86 -9.92
N SER A 96 14.06 -8.37 -9.45
CA SER A 96 15.27 -7.63 -9.15
C SER A 96 16.26 -7.70 -10.31
N PHE A 97 16.74 -6.57 -10.82
CA PHE A 97 17.76 -6.51 -11.86
C PHE A 97 18.97 -5.70 -11.38
N ASP A 98 20.15 -6.13 -11.83
CA ASP A 98 21.45 -5.57 -11.45
C ASP A 98 21.69 -5.45 -9.93
N LYS A 99 20.97 -6.25 -9.13
CA LYS A 99 20.97 -6.25 -7.65
C LYS A 99 20.57 -4.93 -6.99
N LYS A 100 20.21 -3.90 -7.78
CA LYS A 100 19.94 -2.53 -7.32
C LYS A 100 18.54 -2.05 -7.63
N HIS A 101 17.84 -2.71 -8.53
CA HIS A 101 16.56 -2.23 -9.03
C HIS A 101 15.51 -3.30 -8.88
N ASP A 102 14.39 -2.94 -8.27
CA ASP A 102 13.25 -3.84 -8.12
C ASP A 102 12.05 -3.24 -8.84
N LEU A 103 11.45 -4.03 -9.73
CA LEU A 103 10.13 -3.75 -10.28
C LEU A 103 9.15 -4.72 -9.65
N TYR A 104 8.03 -4.22 -9.13
CA TYR A 104 7.07 -5.08 -8.45
C TYR A 104 5.62 -4.68 -8.68
N PHE A 105 4.78 -5.70 -8.71
CA PHE A 105 3.35 -5.57 -8.62
C PHE A 105 2.93 -5.80 -7.18
N SER A 106 1.97 -5.02 -6.67
CA SER A 106 1.51 -5.17 -5.30
C SER A 106 0.06 -4.79 -5.12
N TYR A 107 -0.56 -5.37 -4.10
CA TYR A 107 -1.90 -4.98 -3.65
C TYR A 107 -1.79 -4.36 -2.27
N LYS A 108 -2.11 -3.08 -2.14
CA LYS A 108 -2.08 -2.36 -0.86
C LYS A 108 -3.50 -2.35 -0.28
N GLY A 109 -3.69 -2.99 0.86
CA GLY A 109 -4.99 -3.18 1.50
C GLY A 109 -5.08 -2.54 2.89
N PHE A 110 -6.28 -2.06 3.20
CA PHE A 110 -6.65 -1.42 4.45
C PHE A 110 -7.95 -2.04 4.97
N THR A 111 -7.94 -2.58 6.18
CA THR A 111 -9.12 -3.23 6.78
C THR A 111 -9.42 -2.66 8.16
N ARG A 112 -10.70 -2.31 8.38
CA ARG A 112 -11.20 -1.84 9.68
C ARG A 112 -12.70 -2.12 9.83
N ASN A 113 -13.11 -2.78 10.91
CA ASN A 113 -14.51 -2.93 11.32
C ASN A 113 -15.46 -3.31 10.14
N ASN A 114 -15.08 -4.33 9.36
CA ASN A 114 -15.76 -4.81 8.15
C ASN A 114 -15.73 -3.88 6.92
N ALA A 115 -15.13 -2.69 7.01
CA ALA A 115 -14.79 -1.87 5.86
C ALA A 115 -13.41 -2.25 5.31
N ASN A 116 -13.33 -2.38 3.99
CA ASN A 116 -12.09 -2.67 3.27
C ASN A 116 -11.88 -1.61 2.19
N ALA A 117 -10.65 -1.14 2.07
CA ALA A 117 -10.19 -0.33 0.95
C ALA A 117 -8.89 -0.94 0.41
N GLY A 118 -8.64 -0.79 -0.88
CA GLY A 118 -7.43 -1.35 -1.46
C GLY A 118 -7.09 -0.73 -2.81
N SER A 119 -5.86 -0.96 -3.23
CA SER A 119 -5.33 -0.49 -4.51
C SER A 119 -4.35 -1.49 -5.09
N ILE A 120 -4.37 -1.61 -6.40
CA ILE A 120 -3.35 -2.33 -7.17
C ILE A 120 -2.28 -1.34 -7.60
N ASN A 121 -1.01 -1.70 -7.43
CA ASN A 121 0.11 -0.81 -7.64
C ASN A 121 1.20 -1.50 -8.46
N LEU A 122 1.81 -0.73 -9.36
CA LEU A 122 3.09 -1.04 -9.99
C LEU A 122 4.14 -0.12 -9.34
N GLY A 123 5.22 -0.70 -8.84
CA GLY A 123 6.26 0.00 -8.11
C GLY A 123 7.65 -0.23 -8.68
N TYR A 124 8.51 0.75 -8.44
CA TYR A 124 9.94 0.71 -8.71
C TYR A 124 10.66 1.09 -7.43
N ALA A 125 11.66 0.29 -7.03
CA ALA A 125 12.53 0.60 -5.90
C ALA A 125 14.00 0.56 -6.32
N TYR A 126 14.78 1.44 -5.69
CA TYR A 126 16.22 1.48 -5.80
C TYR A 126 16.84 1.02 -4.48
N ASN A 127 17.68 -0.01 -4.55
CA ASN A 127 18.37 -0.62 -3.40
C ASN A 127 19.78 -0.04 -3.28
N PHE A 128 20.18 0.30 -2.05
CA PHE A 128 21.47 0.90 -1.70
C PHE A 128 22.46 -0.14 -1.18
#